data_AF-A0A377W8X1-F1
#
_entry.id   AF-A0A377W8X1-F1
#
_cell.length_a   1.000
_cell.length_b   1.000
_cell.length_c   1.000
_cell.angle_alpha   90.00
_cell.angle_beta   90.00
_cell.angle_gamma   90.00
#
_symmetry.space_group_name_H-M   'P 1'
#
loop_
_entity.id
_entity.type
_entity.pdbx_description
1 polymer ?
#
loop_
_entity_poly.entity_id
_entity_poly.type
_entity_poly.pdbx_seq_one_letter_code
_entity_poly.pdbx_strand_id
1 'polypeptide(L)'
;MLGVFKYIATLAGELREKGVFNMLLSDGRYVMAFCSTNLHWITRRAPFGVAKLLDQDVEIDFQRETTPNDVVTVIATQPLTANETWHKIMPGEWALFCLGERVV
;
A
#
# COMPACT_ATOMS: atom_id res chain seq x y z
N MET A 1 1.35 9.40 18.38
CA MET A 1 1.97 8.45 17.43
C MET A 1 1.91 8.92 15.98
N LEU A 2 0.80 9.49 15.47
CA LEU A 2 0.71 10.01 14.08
C LEU A 2 1.63 11.21 13.75
N GLY A 3 2.18 11.91 14.75
CA GLY A 3 2.95 13.15 14.55
C GLY A 3 4.20 12.96 13.68
N VAL A 4 4.92 11.84 13.87
CA VAL A 4 6.13 11.55 13.07
C VAL A 4 5.79 11.32 11.60
N PHE A 5 4.73 10.55 11.31
CA PHE A 5 4.29 10.29 9.93
C PHE A 5 3.77 11.55 9.23
N LYS A 6 3.07 12.43 9.96
CA LYS A 6 2.68 13.74 9.44
C LYS A 6 3.90 14.59 9.07
N TYR A 7 4.93 14.61 9.91
CA TYR A 7 6.16 15.34 9.61
C TYR A 7 6.92 14.73 8.43
N ILE A 8 7.00 13.41 8.35
CA ILE A 8 7.57 12.73 7.18
C ILE A 8 6.79 13.09 5.91
N ALA A 9 5.46 13.20 5.97
CA ALA A 9 4.66 13.60 4.81
C ALA A 9 5.01 15.01 4.31
N THR A 10 5.32 15.96 5.22
CA THR A 10 5.75 17.30 4.79
C THR A 10 7.11 17.24 4.07
N LEU A 11 8.05 16.46 4.61
CA LEU A 11 9.37 16.25 3.98
C LEU A 11 9.25 15.54 2.63
N ALA A 12 8.38 14.54 2.52
CA ALA A 12 8.10 13.87 1.25
C ALA A 12 7.49 14.82 0.21
N GLY A 13 6.66 15.78 0.66
CA GLY A 13 6.19 16.89 -0.16
C GLY A 13 7.33 17.75 -0.72
N GLU A 14 8.30 18.12 0.12
CA GLU A 14 9.48 18.88 -0.35
C GLU A 14 10.34 18.09 -1.36
N LEU A 15 10.48 16.77 -1.16
CA LEU A 15 11.21 15.92 -2.09
C LEU A 15 10.49 15.77 -3.42
N ARG A 16 9.15 15.70 -3.41
CA ARG A 16 8.34 15.65 -4.63
C ARG A 16 8.56 16.87 -5.54
N GLU A 17 8.80 18.05 -4.97
CA GLU A 17 9.10 19.26 -5.78
C GLU A 17 10.45 19.15 -6.51
N LYS A 18 11.29 18.18 -6.16
CA LYS A 18 12.59 17.91 -6.82
C LYS A 18 12.53 16.78 -7.84
N GLY A 19 11.41 16.08 -7.95
CA GLY A 19 11.23 14.96 -8.88
C GLY A 19 10.22 13.93 -8.39
N VAL A 20 10.10 12.82 -9.12
CA VAL A 20 9.19 11.74 -8.75
C VAL A 20 9.67 11.04 -7.47
N PHE A 21 8.84 11.07 -6.43
CA PHE A 21 9.15 10.46 -5.13
C PHE A 21 7.95 9.65 -4.59
N ASN A 22 7.82 8.38 -5.02
CA ASN A 22 6.94 7.44 -4.34
C ASN A 22 7.70 6.78 -3.19
N MET A 23 7.10 6.64 -2.02
CA MET A 23 7.78 6.12 -0.84
C MET A 23 6.93 5.11 -0.09
N LEU A 24 7.58 4.02 0.33
CA LEU A 24 7.13 3.16 1.41
C LEU A 24 8.10 3.30 2.57
N LEU A 25 7.59 3.59 3.77
CA LEU A 25 8.38 3.74 4.99
C LEU A 25 7.73 2.94 6.11
N SER A 26 8.52 2.19 6.88
CA SER A 26 8.02 1.35 7.96
C SER A 26 8.87 1.45 9.22
N ASP A 27 8.23 1.36 10.38
CA ASP A 27 8.87 1.17 11.69
C ASP A 27 8.79 -0.29 12.19
N GLY A 28 8.38 -1.20 11.31
CA GLY A 28 8.13 -2.61 11.63
C GLY A 28 6.68 -2.91 12.04
N ARG A 29 5.90 -1.91 12.45
CA ARG A 29 4.47 -2.08 12.81
C ARG A 29 3.54 -1.30 11.89
N TYR A 30 3.93 -0.09 11.51
CA TYR A 30 3.22 0.78 10.60
C TYR A 30 3.91 0.81 9.25
N VAL A 31 3.13 0.91 8.18
CA VAL A 31 3.64 1.17 6.82
C VAL A 31 2.98 2.43 6.29
N MET A 32 3.78 3.46 6.04
CA MET A 32 3.37 4.69 5.40
C MET A 32 3.63 4.58 3.89
N ALA A 33 2.66 4.97 3.09
CA ALA A 33 2.75 5.07 1.64
C ALA A 33 2.54 6.52 1.22
N PHE A 34 3.51 7.15 0.57
CA PHE A 34 3.40 8.50 0.01
C PHE A 34 3.42 8.43 -1.53
N CYS A 35 2.48 9.12 -2.17
CA CYS A 35 2.31 9.08 -3.62
C CYS A 35 2.76 10.40 -4.26
N SER A 36 3.71 10.34 -5.19
CA SER A 36 4.01 11.46 -6.09
C SER A 36 3.36 11.33 -7.46
N THR A 37 3.14 10.10 -7.95
CA THR A 37 2.61 9.85 -9.31
C THR A 37 1.51 8.80 -9.30
N ASN A 38 1.88 7.53 -9.19
CA ASN A 38 0.97 6.40 -9.19
C ASN A 38 1.32 5.47 -8.03
N LEU A 39 0.37 5.31 -7.12
CA LEU A 39 0.45 4.37 -6.02
C LEU A 39 -0.96 3.93 -5.70
N HIS A 40 -1.14 2.62 -5.53
CA HIS A 40 -2.41 1.98 -5.34
C HIS A 40 -2.30 0.99 -4.20
N TRP A 41 -3.42 0.74 -3.52
CA TRP A 41 -3.49 -0.25 -2.46
C TRP A 41 -4.79 -1.05 -2.53
N ILE A 42 -4.75 -2.24 -1.98
CA ILE A 42 -5.92 -3.10 -1.74
C ILE A 42 -5.75 -3.77 -0.39
N THR A 43 -6.84 -3.90 0.36
CA THR A 43 -6.85 -4.70 1.60
C THR A 43 -7.70 -5.94 1.40
N ARG A 44 -7.08 -7.10 1.59
CA ARG A 44 -7.73 -8.41 1.54
C ARG A 44 -7.94 -8.93 2.95
N ARG A 45 -9.06 -9.59 3.17
CA ARG A 45 -9.43 -10.22 4.44
C ARG A 45 -9.71 -11.69 4.18
N ALA A 46 -9.29 -12.54 5.10
CA ALA A 46 -9.67 -13.94 5.06
C ALA A 46 -11.22 -14.10 5.09
N PRO A 47 -11.77 -15.13 4.42
CA PRO A 47 -11.08 -16.10 3.56
C PRO A 47 -10.64 -15.49 2.23
N PHE A 48 -9.38 -15.71 1.84
CA PHE A 48 -8.81 -15.15 0.62
C PHE A 48 -9.31 -15.91 -0.62
N GLY A 49 -10.00 -15.19 -1.51
CA GLY A 49 -10.33 -15.68 -2.85
C GLY A 49 -9.10 -15.79 -3.76
N VAL A 50 -9.29 -16.33 -4.96
CA VAL A 50 -8.24 -16.40 -5.98
C VAL A 50 -8.08 -15.02 -6.64
N ALA A 51 -6.89 -14.43 -6.50
CA ALA A 51 -6.53 -13.19 -7.18
C ALA A 51 -5.88 -13.50 -8.54
N LYS A 52 -6.36 -12.89 -9.62
CA LYS A 52 -5.76 -13.07 -10.95
C LYS A 52 -4.83 -11.91 -11.27
N LEU A 53 -3.54 -12.20 -11.32
CA LEU A 53 -2.50 -11.21 -11.61
C LEU A 53 -2.60 -10.72 -13.07
N LEU A 54 -2.33 -9.43 -13.26
CA LEU A 54 -2.41 -8.71 -14.53
C LEU A 54 -1.13 -8.83 -15.38
N ASP A 55 0.03 -9.05 -14.76
CA ASP A 55 1.33 -9.00 -15.44
C ASP A 55 2.31 -10.09 -14.94
N GLN A 56 3.25 -10.45 -15.81
CA GLN A 56 4.02 -11.71 -15.88
C GLN A 56 4.85 -12.14 -14.64
N ASP A 57 4.96 -13.46 -14.48
CA ASP A 57 5.99 -14.29 -13.81
C ASP A 57 6.26 -14.17 -12.30
N VAL A 58 5.36 -13.58 -11.49
CA VAL A 58 5.43 -13.72 -10.02
C VAL A 58 4.07 -14.10 -9.45
N GLU A 59 3.85 -15.39 -9.22
CA GLU A 59 2.69 -15.87 -8.46
C GLU A 59 2.94 -15.64 -6.96
N ILE A 60 2.21 -14.68 -6.37
CA ILE A 60 2.13 -14.59 -4.91
C ILE A 60 0.88 -15.36 -4.49
N ASP A 61 1.08 -16.58 -3.99
CA ASP A 61 0.03 -17.38 -3.38
C ASP A 61 -0.21 -16.91 -1.94
N PHE A 62 -1.20 -16.01 -1.77
CA PHE A 62 -1.59 -15.48 -0.47
C PHE A 62 -2.26 -16.52 0.44
N GLN A 63 -2.66 -17.69 -0.08
CA GLN A 63 -3.33 -18.72 0.74
C GLN A 63 -2.36 -19.48 1.62
N ARG A 64 -1.06 -19.52 1.28
CA ARG A 64 -0.05 -20.28 2.04
C ARG A 64 0.47 -19.58 3.29
N GLU A 65 0.35 -18.26 3.35
CA GLU A 65 0.97 -17.43 4.39
C GLU A 65 -0.05 -16.82 5.36
N THR A 66 -1.31 -17.28 5.35
CA THR A 66 -2.40 -16.62 6.07
C THR A 66 -3.25 -17.51 6.97
N THR A 67 -3.74 -16.93 8.07
CA THR A 67 -4.73 -17.51 8.96
C THR A 67 -6.15 -17.07 8.59
N PRO A 68 -7.21 -17.76 9.07
CA PRO A 68 -8.61 -17.40 8.80
C PRO A 68 -9.04 -16.00 9.25
N ASN A 69 -8.22 -15.26 9.99
CA ASN A 69 -8.51 -13.92 10.48
C ASN A 69 -7.56 -12.85 9.93
N ASP A 70 -6.70 -13.20 8.96
CA ASP A 70 -5.67 -12.27 8.50
C ASP A 70 -6.24 -11.15 7.64
N VAL A 71 -5.65 -9.97 7.83
CA VAL A 71 -5.88 -8.77 7.04
C VAL A 71 -4.56 -8.39 6.38
N VAL A 72 -4.55 -8.34 5.05
CA VAL A 72 -3.34 -8.09 4.25
C VAL A 72 -3.59 -6.91 3.34
N THR A 73 -2.84 -5.82 3.53
CA THR A 73 -2.79 -4.73 2.55
C THR A 73 -1.62 -4.95 1.59
N VAL A 74 -1.89 -4.88 0.28
CA VAL A 74 -0.87 -4.81 -0.76
C VAL A 74 -0.82 -3.38 -1.29
N ILE A 75 0.39 -2.85 -1.48
CA ILE A 75 0.62 -1.51 -2.06
C ILE A 75 1.53 -1.66 -3.27
N ALA A 76 1.14 -1.11 -4.41
CA ALA A 76 1.84 -1.25 -5.68
C ALA A 76 1.71 0.03 -6.53
N THR A 77 2.63 0.24 -7.47
CA THR A 77 2.61 1.40 -8.37
C THR A 77 1.44 1.34 -9.37
N GLN A 78 0.91 0.16 -9.64
CA GLN A 78 -0.26 -0.10 -10.47
C GLN A 78 -1.10 -1.24 -9.88
N PRO A 79 -2.42 -1.32 -10.17
CA PRO A 79 -3.22 -2.49 -9.82
C PRO A 79 -2.59 -3.77 -10.37
N LEU A 80 -2.39 -4.75 -9.50
CA LEU A 80 -1.79 -6.03 -9.89
C LEU A 80 -2.83 -7.08 -10.28
N THR A 81 -4.11 -6.85 -10.02
CA THR A 81 -5.18 -7.81 -10.31
C THR A 81 -6.34 -7.15 -11.06
N ALA A 82 -6.95 -7.91 -11.97
CA ALA A 82 -8.02 -7.42 -12.84
C ALA A 82 -9.42 -7.54 -12.20
N ASN A 83 -9.57 -8.49 -11.28
CA ASN A 83 -10.85 -8.90 -10.69
C ASN A 83 -11.09 -8.32 -9.30
N GLU A 84 -10.33 -7.29 -8.91
CA GLU A 84 -10.45 -6.65 -7.61
C GLU A 84 -10.39 -5.13 -7.73
N THR A 85 -10.99 -4.43 -6.77
CA THR A 85 -10.95 -2.97 -6.70
C THR A 85 -9.70 -2.52 -5.96
N TRP A 86 -8.80 -1.88 -6.69
CA TRP A 86 -7.66 -1.17 -6.12
C TRP A 86 -8.01 0.29 -5.86
N HIS A 87 -7.52 0.83 -4.74
CA HIS A 87 -7.68 2.23 -4.38
C HIS A 87 -6.43 3.00 -4.75
N LYS A 88 -6.58 4.10 -5.50
CA LYS A 88 -5.47 5.01 -5.81
C LYS A 88 -5.22 5.95 -4.63
N ILE A 89 -3.95 6.16 -4.29
CA ILE A 89 -3.49 7.27 -3.44
C ILE A 89 -3.21 8.44 -4.38
N MET A 90 -3.82 9.61 -4.14
CA MET A 90 -3.65 10.74 -5.05
C MET A 90 -2.23 11.34 -4.94
N PRO A 91 -1.67 11.89 -6.02
CA PRO A 91 -0.41 12.62 -5.96
C PRO A 91 -0.41 13.70 -4.87
N GLY A 92 0.63 13.72 -4.04
CA GLY A 92 0.76 14.60 -2.88
C GLY A 92 0.12 14.06 -1.59
N GLU A 93 -0.65 12.98 -1.67
CA GLU A 93 -1.26 12.34 -0.50
C GLU A 93 -0.42 11.18 0.02
N TRP A 94 -0.77 10.76 1.24
CA TRP A 94 -0.22 9.59 1.87
C TRP A 94 -1.31 8.80 2.59
N ALA A 95 -1.05 7.50 2.73
CA ALA A 95 -1.85 6.58 3.53
C ALA A 95 -0.96 5.93 4.59
N LEU A 96 -1.57 5.54 5.71
CA LEU A 96 -0.88 4.82 6.78
C LEU A 96 -1.63 3.53 7.07
N PHE A 97 -0.87 2.44 7.19
CA PHE A 97 -1.41 1.12 7.45
C PHE A 97 -0.80 0.55 8.74
N CYS A 98 -1.60 -0.19 9.51
CA CYS A 98 -1.16 -0.91 10.69
C CYS A 98 -1.87 -2.26 10.72
N LEU A 99 -1.11 -3.36 10.80
CA LEU A 99 -1.67 -4.73 10.84
C LEU A 99 -2.68 -4.99 9.69
N GLY A 100 -2.38 -4.49 8.49
CA GLY A 100 -3.24 -4.63 7.31
C GLY A 100 -4.44 -3.69 7.25
N GLU A 101 -4.62 -2.80 8.24
CA GLU A 101 -5.72 -1.83 8.25
C GLU A 101 -5.23 -0.44 7.88
N ARG A 102 -6.00 0.27 7.04
CA ARG A 102 -5.76 1.68 6.77
C ARG A 102 -6.21 2.52 7.96
N VAL A 103 -5.30 3.31 8.52
CA VAL A 103 -5.55 4.20 9.67
C VAL A 103 -5.49 5.69 9.30
N VAL A 104 -4.94 6.03 8.13
CA VAL A 104 -4.95 7.35 7.47
C VAL A 104 -5.16 7.16 5.98
#